data_AF-A3DNS4-F1
#
_entry.id   AF-A3DNS4-F1
#
_cell.length_a   1.000
_cell.length_b   1.000
_cell.length_c   1.000
_cell.angle_alpha   90.00
_cell.angle_beta   90.00
_cell.angle_gamma   90.00
#
_symmetry.space_group_name_H-M   'P 1'
#
loop_
_entity.id
_entity.type
_entity.pdbx_description
1 polymer ?
#
loop_
_entity_poly.entity_id
_entity_poly.type
_entity_poly.pdbx_seq_one_letter_code
_entity_poly.pdbx_strand_id
1 'polypeptide(L)'
;MYNKALYSALMIIGIIFYVLGALYVYQLASIVLNNTVPLLEAISSTRMGFQVEYINVTQENNESIRVSVKVLVNITWNKTAPIKGPNYEVVWKNKTVGKINIESMNKPLVNKVLTIKFLVNKNDLSERLYLSVMMDTGIGKIKITQPAVNVSSLLSQTKLLIEKIQVEKYQGKDYLVFNVSSPRDVVKAPVKIILMDQDGRVLMDKVYEDFYVSPNNKYTVSLDITGIDPGSIRYIEFSVYGIRIALFTLGG
;
A
#
# COMPACT_ATOMS: atom_id res chain seq x y z
N MET A 1 -57.82 -48.44 15.93
CA MET A 1 -58.24 -47.05 16.20
C MET A 1 -57.00 -46.17 16.26
N TYR A 2 -56.80 -45.30 15.28
CA TYR A 2 -55.69 -44.33 15.32
C TYR A 2 -55.84 -43.45 16.55
N ASN A 3 -54.76 -43.31 17.33
CA ASN A 3 -54.75 -42.56 18.58
C ASN A 3 -54.92 -41.06 18.25
N LYS A 4 -56.16 -40.55 18.32
CA LYS A 4 -56.51 -39.16 17.98
C LYS A 4 -55.62 -38.13 18.68
N ALA A 5 -55.17 -38.43 19.90
CA ALA A 5 -54.25 -37.58 20.64
C ALA A 5 -52.87 -37.46 19.98
N LEU A 6 -52.32 -38.56 19.45
CA LEU A 6 -51.05 -38.58 18.74
C LEU A 6 -51.14 -37.81 17.42
N TYR A 7 -52.25 -37.95 16.69
CA TYR A 7 -52.47 -37.22 15.43
C TYR A 7 -52.61 -35.71 15.67
N SER A 8 -53.36 -35.30 16.69
CA SER A 8 -53.47 -33.89 17.10
C SER A 8 -52.12 -33.32 17.54
N ALA A 9 -51.30 -34.08 18.28
CA ALA A 9 -49.97 -33.66 18.69
C ALA A 9 -49.03 -33.46 17.48
N LEU A 10 -49.04 -34.37 16.50
CA LEU A 10 -48.24 -34.24 15.28
C LEU A 10 -48.66 -33.04 14.42
N MET A 11 -49.98 -32.76 14.32
CA MET A 11 -50.49 -31.56 13.65
C MET A 11 -50.03 -30.28 14.34
N ILE A 12 -50.10 -30.22 15.68
CA ILE A 12 -49.63 -29.06 16.46
C ILE A 12 -48.13 -28.85 16.26
N ILE A 13 -47.34 -29.93 16.32
CA ILE A 13 -45.89 -29.88 16.05
C ILE A 13 -45.63 -29.36 14.64
N GLY A 14 -46.33 -29.87 13.64
CA GLY A 14 -46.22 -29.41 12.24
C GLY A 14 -46.53 -27.91 12.08
N ILE A 15 -47.58 -27.41 12.75
CA ILE A 15 -47.93 -25.98 12.75
C ILE A 15 -46.83 -25.15 13.42
N ILE A 16 -46.29 -25.60 14.56
CA ILE A 16 -45.18 -24.91 15.25
C ILE A 16 -43.94 -24.83 14.35
N PHE A 17 -43.55 -25.94 13.72
CA PHE A 17 -42.41 -25.95 12.78
C PHE A 17 -42.66 -25.05 11.57
N TYR A 18 -43.87 -25.02 11.02
CA TYR A 18 -44.23 -24.12 9.93
C TYR A 18 -44.13 -22.65 10.34
N VAL A 19 -44.66 -22.28 11.52
CA VAL A 19 -44.58 -20.90 12.04
C VAL A 19 -43.13 -20.49 12.29
N LEU A 20 -42.31 -21.36 12.90
CA LEU A 20 -40.88 -21.09 13.11
C LEU A 20 -40.13 -20.95 11.77
N GLY A 21 -40.43 -21.80 10.78
CA GLY A 21 -39.86 -21.69 9.45
C GLY A 21 -40.24 -20.40 8.75
N ALA A 22 -41.51 -20.00 8.79
CA ALA A 22 -42.00 -18.76 8.21
C ALA A 22 -41.39 -17.52 8.89
N LEU A 23 -41.26 -17.53 10.23
CA LEU A 23 -40.58 -16.47 10.99
C LEU A 23 -39.11 -16.37 10.60
N TYR A 24 -38.42 -17.50 10.43
CA TYR A 24 -37.03 -17.52 10.00
C TYR A 24 -36.84 -16.95 8.59
N VAL A 25 -37.70 -17.34 7.64
CA VAL A 25 -37.70 -16.77 6.27
C VAL A 25 -37.97 -15.28 6.29
N TYR A 26 -38.93 -14.81 7.10
CA TYR A 26 -39.22 -13.39 7.26
C TYR A 26 -38.02 -12.62 7.85
N GLN A 27 -37.37 -13.16 8.87
CA GLN A 27 -36.15 -12.58 9.45
C GLN A 27 -35.04 -12.47 8.40
N LEU A 28 -34.80 -13.52 7.62
CA LEU A 28 -33.81 -13.49 6.53
C LEU A 28 -34.16 -12.44 5.47
N ALA A 29 -35.41 -12.39 5.00
CA ALA A 29 -35.87 -11.40 4.04
C ALA A 29 -35.68 -9.96 4.56
N SER A 30 -36.01 -9.73 5.85
CA SER A 30 -35.80 -8.45 6.51
C SER A 30 -34.32 -8.08 6.61
N ILE A 31 -33.43 -9.02 6.95
CA ILE A 31 -31.97 -8.78 6.98
C ILE A 31 -31.46 -8.43 5.58
N VAL A 32 -31.90 -9.14 4.54
CA VAL A 32 -31.48 -8.89 3.16
C VAL A 32 -31.91 -7.49 2.69
N LEU A 33 -33.17 -7.14 2.91
CA LEU A 33 -33.74 -5.85 2.50
C LEU A 33 -33.12 -4.66 3.27
N ASN A 34 -32.93 -4.81 4.58
CA ASN A 34 -32.52 -3.71 5.44
C ASN A 34 -31.00 -3.58 5.61
N ASN A 35 -30.23 -4.65 5.42
CA ASN A 35 -28.77 -4.63 5.60
C ASN A 35 -28.02 -5.00 4.31
N THR A 36 -28.31 -6.16 3.70
CA THR A 36 -27.49 -6.68 2.59
C THR A 36 -27.60 -5.83 1.33
N VAL A 37 -28.81 -5.50 0.88
CA VAL A 37 -29.02 -4.72 -0.35
C VAL A 37 -28.44 -3.30 -0.21
N PRO A 38 -28.74 -2.52 0.86
CA PRO A 38 -28.15 -1.20 1.02
C PRO A 38 -26.62 -1.21 1.12
N LEU A 39 -26.03 -2.25 1.74
CA LEU A 39 -24.58 -2.42 1.80
C LEU A 39 -23.97 -2.60 0.41
N LEU A 40 -24.53 -3.49 -0.38
CA LEU A 40 -24.05 -3.76 -1.74
C LEU A 40 -24.20 -2.53 -2.63
N GLU A 41 -25.32 -1.81 -2.53
CA GLU A 41 -25.52 -0.55 -3.27
C GLU A 41 -24.49 0.51 -2.88
N ALA A 42 -24.27 0.73 -1.58
CA ALA A 42 -23.28 1.70 -1.10
C ALA A 42 -21.86 1.32 -1.57
N ILE A 43 -21.50 0.03 -1.48
CA ILE A 43 -20.19 -0.49 -1.90
C ILE A 43 -20.00 -0.38 -3.41
N SER A 44 -21.03 -0.68 -4.21
CA SER A 44 -20.96 -0.55 -5.68
C SER A 44 -20.64 0.87 -6.15
N SER A 45 -20.99 1.88 -5.35
CA SER A 45 -20.70 3.29 -5.61
C SER A 45 -19.41 3.80 -4.96
N THR A 46 -18.67 2.94 -4.25
CA THR A 46 -17.52 3.34 -3.46
C THR A 46 -16.34 3.73 -4.35
N ARG A 47 -15.75 4.90 -4.08
CA ARG A 47 -14.52 5.38 -4.69
C ARG A 47 -13.45 5.56 -3.62
N MET A 48 -12.24 5.09 -3.90
CA MET A 48 -11.10 5.20 -2.98
C MET A 48 -9.97 6.01 -3.62
N GLY A 49 -9.60 7.12 -2.97
CA GLY A 49 -8.42 7.91 -3.29
C GLY A 49 -7.32 7.65 -2.26
N PHE A 50 -6.09 7.53 -2.73
CA PHE A 50 -4.90 7.31 -1.91
C PHE A 50 -3.88 8.42 -2.19
N GLN A 51 -3.37 9.03 -1.13
CA GLN A 51 -2.27 9.99 -1.21
C GLN A 51 -1.14 9.53 -0.29
N VAL A 52 0.03 9.24 -0.87
CA VAL A 52 1.22 8.89 -0.11
C VAL A 52 1.78 10.15 0.55
N GLU A 53 1.76 10.16 1.88
CA GLU A 53 2.30 11.25 2.69
C GLU A 53 3.77 11.06 2.99
N TYR A 54 4.16 9.82 3.31
CA TYR A 54 5.50 9.52 3.81
C TYR A 54 5.87 8.07 3.54
N ILE A 55 7.11 7.84 3.12
CA ILE A 55 7.75 6.53 2.98
C ILE A 55 9.00 6.49 3.86
N ASN A 56 9.10 5.43 4.66
CA ASN A 56 10.29 5.09 5.43
C ASN A 56 10.87 3.77 4.90
N VAL A 57 12.13 3.79 4.49
CA VAL A 57 12.90 2.62 4.08
C VAL A 57 14.10 2.48 5.00
N THR A 58 14.10 1.45 5.84
CA THR A 58 15.21 1.16 6.77
C THR A 58 15.73 -0.23 6.54
N GLN A 59 17.05 -0.42 6.60
CA GLN A 59 17.64 -1.74 6.64
C GLN A 59 17.20 -2.49 7.91
N GLU A 60 16.73 -3.72 7.73
CA GLU A 60 16.44 -4.63 8.84
C GLU A 60 17.65 -5.54 9.08
N ASN A 61 18.20 -6.10 8.00
CA ASN A 61 19.41 -6.93 7.96
C ASN A 61 20.03 -6.87 6.55
N ASN A 62 21.02 -7.72 6.27
CA ASN A 62 21.75 -7.72 5.00
C ASN A 62 20.93 -8.16 3.77
N GLU A 63 19.73 -8.71 3.98
CA GLU A 63 18.90 -9.30 2.93
C GLU A 63 17.51 -8.66 2.80
N SER A 64 17.16 -7.77 3.74
CA SER A 64 15.81 -7.24 3.86
C SER A 64 15.76 -5.78 4.34
N ILE A 65 14.73 -5.09 3.85
CA ILE A 65 14.34 -3.76 4.29
C ILE A 65 12.99 -3.79 4.96
N ARG A 66 12.84 -2.94 5.97
CA ARG A 66 11.56 -2.57 6.54
C ARG A 66 11.03 -1.35 5.81
N VAL A 67 9.84 -1.48 5.25
CA VAL A 67 9.13 -0.41 4.55
C VAL A 67 7.91 -0.01 5.37
N SER A 68 7.79 1.28 5.67
CA SER A 68 6.60 1.85 6.32
C SER A 68 6.08 3.00 5.48
N VAL A 69 4.85 2.88 4.98
CA VAL A 69 4.19 3.90 4.16
C VAL A 69 3.00 4.47 4.92
N LYS A 70 2.97 5.80 5.06
CA LYS A 70 1.81 6.52 5.57
C LYS A 70 1.02 7.08 4.39
N VAL A 71 -0.25 6.73 4.32
CA VAL A 71 -1.16 7.10 3.25
C VAL A 71 -2.38 7.80 3.86
N LEU A 72 -2.81 8.91 3.26
CA LEU A 72 -4.14 9.46 3.48
C LEU A 72 -5.12 8.80 2.53
N VAL A 73 -6.20 8.27 3.09
CA VAL A 73 -7.22 7.55 2.34
C VAL A 73 -8.53 8.30 2.42
N ASN A 74 -9.10 8.54 1.25
CA ASN A 74 -10.42 9.13 1.05
C ASN A 74 -11.33 8.05 0.46
N ILE A 75 -12.37 7.66 1.19
CA ILE A 75 -13.37 6.67 0.76
C ILE A 75 -14.72 7.39 0.71
N THR A 76 -15.27 7.51 -0.48
CA THR A 76 -16.55 8.17 -0.72
C THR A 76 -17.53 7.20 -1.37
N TRP A 77 -18.83 7.40 -1.14
CA TRP A 77 -19.91 6.63 -1.74
C TRP A 77 -21.15 7.52 -1.88
N ASN A 78 -22.05 7.17 -2.80
CA ASN A 78 -23.17 8.04 -3.16
C ASN A 78 -24.40 7.85 -2.26
N LYS A 79 -24.65 6.62 -1.79
CA LYS A 79 -25.82 6.28 -0.97
C LYS A 79 -25.42 6.12 0.49
N THR A 80 -25.86 7.04 1.35
CA THR A 80 -25.68 6.91 2.79
C THR A 80 -26.57 5.81 3.34
N ALA A 81 -26.01 4.94 4.16
CA ALA A 81 -26.74 3.86 4.81
C ALA A 81 -26.26 3.74 6.27
N PRO A 82 -27.15 3.83 7.28
CA PRO A 82 -26.78 3.73 8.69
C PRO A 82 -26.53 2.28 9.13
N ILE A 83 -25.72 1.56 8.35
CA ILE A 83 -25.35 0.17 8.54
C ILE A 83 -23.85 0.07 8.76
N LYS A 84 -23.40 -1.05 9.35
CA LYS A 84 -21.98 -1.34 9.54
C LYS A 84 -21.26 -1.37 8.18
N GLY A 85 -20.15 -0.66 8.07
CA GLY A 85 -19.37 -0.61 6.84
C GLY A 85 -18.37 -1.76 6.69
N PRO A 86 -17.75 -1.88 5.51
CA PRO A 86 -16.72 -2.88 5.27
C PRO A 86 -15.41 -2.57 6.00
N ASN A 87 -14.63 -3.62 6.23
CA ASN A 87 -13.23 -3.52 6.64
C ASN A 87 -12.33 -3.59 5.40
N TYR A 88 -11.49 -2.59 5.20
CA TYR A 88 -10.46 -2.59 4.19
C TYR A 88 -9.14 -3.04 4.81
N GLU A 89 -8.46 -3.97 4.16
CA GLU A 89 -7.19 -4.52 4.60
C GLU A 89 -6.22 -4.47 3.42
N VAL A 90 -5.03 -3.93 3.66
CA VAL A 90 -3.91 -4.08 2.74
C VAL A 90 -3.20 -5.38 3.11
N VAL A 91 -3.10 -6.28 2.15
CA VAL A 91 -2.55 -7.63 2.33
C VAL A 91 -1.26 -7.77 1.54
N TRP A 92 -0.25 -8.34 2.18
CA TRP A 92 1.05 -8.64 1.62
C TRP A 92 1.45 -10.06 2.03
N LYS A 93 1.75 -10.94 1.08
CA LYS A 93 2.09 -12.36 1.35
C LYS A 93 1.14 -13.02 2.35
N ASN A 94 -0.17 -12.86 2.11
CA ASN A 94 -1.26 -13.36 2.96
C ASN A 94 -1.31 -12.78 4.40
N LYS A 95 -0.55 -11.73 4.70
CA LYS A 95 -0.59 -11.03 5.98
C LYS A 95 -1.20 -9.64 5.82
N THR A 96 -2.04 -9.24 6.76
CA THR A 96 -2.57 -7.88 6.82
C THR A 96 -1.47 -6.94 7.29
N VAL A 97 -1.10 -5.99 6.44
CA VAL A 97 -0.02 -5.01 6.66
C VAL A 97 -0.55 -3.58 6.85
N GLY A 98 -1.85 -3.37 6.66
CA GLY A 98 -2.57 -2.14 6.98
C GLY A 98 -4.08 -2.39 7.03
N LYS A 99 -4.83 -1.61 7.80
CA LYS A 99 -6.28 -1.79 7.96
C LYS A 99 -7.02 -0.48 8.17
N ILE A 100 -8.20 -0.36 7.55
CA ILE A 100 -9.18 0.70 7.78
C ILE A 100 -10.52 0.03 8.09
N ASN A 101 -11.12 0.38 9.22
CA ASN A 101 -12.47 -0.05 9.58
C ASN A 101 -13.46 1.10 9.30
N ILE A 102 -14.53 0.81 8.56
CA ILE A 102 -15.67 1.72 8.42
C ILE A 102 -16.75 1.27 9.41
N GLU A 103 -16.88 2.00 10.52
CA GLU A 103 -17.85 1.68 11.56
C GLU A 103 -19.29 1.80 11.06
N SER A 104 -19.57 2.80 10.21
CA SER A 104 -20.88 2.99 9.58
C SER A 104 -20.77 3.66 8.21
N MET A 105 -21.65 3.27 7.27
CA MET A 105 -21.76 3.86 5.93
C MET A 105 -22.63 5.14 5.91
N ASN A 106 -22.82 5.80 7.06
CA ASN A 106 -23.63 7.01 7.19
C ASN A 106 -22.95 8.26 6.60
N LYS A 107 -21.61 8.31 6.59
CA LYS A 107 -20.84 9.43 6.06
C LYS A 107 -19.53 8.96 5.41
N PRO A 108 -19.09 9.59 4.31
CA PRO A 108 -17.80 9.32 3.70
C PRO A 108 -16.65 9.39 4.70
N LEU A 109 -15.61 8.59 4.46
CA LEU A 109 -14.40 8.59 5.26
C LEU A 109 -13.34 9.43 4.55
N VAL A 110 -13.07 10.63 5.06
CA VAL A 110 -12.12 11.58 4.45
C VAL A 110 -10.89 11.74 5.34
N ASN A 111 -9.71 11.86 4.73
CA ASN A 111 -8.41 12.06 5.36
C ASN A 111 -8.07 11.01 6.43
N LYS A 112 -8.50 9.77 6.24
CA LYS A 112 -8.14 8.70 7.17
C LYS A 112 -6.69 8.30 6.96
N VAL A 113 -5.90 8.38 8.02
CA VAL A 113 -4.52 7.90 8.02
C VAL A 113 -4.50 6.38 8.03
N LEU A 114 -3.80 5.80 7.05
CA LEU A 114 -3.45 4.39 6.98
C LEU A 114 -1.93 4.25 7.00
N THR A 115 -1.43 3.43 7.91
CA THR A 115 -0.02 3.07 7.94
C THR A 115 0.14 1.62 7.47
N ILE A 116 0.93 1.43 6.42
CA ILE A 116 1.22 0.13 5.81
C ILE A 116 2.65 -0.24 6.18
N LYS A 117 2.85 -1.38 6.85
CA LYS A 117 4.19 -1.83 7.30
C LYS A 117 4.48 -3.24 6.85
N PHE A 118 5.60 -3.44 6.18
CA PHE A 118 5.99 -4.76 5.68
C PHE A 118 7.50 -4.87 5.53
N LEU A 119 7.97 -6.12 5.49
CA LEU A 119 9.35 -6.47 5.20
C LEU A 119 9.46 -6.90 3.73
N VAL A 120 10.49 -6.42 3.06
CA VAL A 120 10.78 -6.72 1.65
C VAL A 120 12.18 -7.33 1.59
N ASN A 121 12.27 -8.51 0.99
CA ASN A 121 13.55 -9.13 0.65
C ASN A 121 13.85 -8.92 -0.84
N LYS A 122 15.09 -9.20 -1.26
CA LYS A 122 15.52 -9.11 -2.68
C LYS A 122 14.64 -9.90 -3.66
N ASN A 123 13.97 -10.97 -3.21
CA ASN A 123 13.10 -11.80 -4.04
C ASN A 123 11.65 -11.30 -4.11
N ASP A 124 11.29 -10.28 -3.34
CA ASP A 124 9.90 -9.87 -3.14
C ASP A 124 9.50 -8.65 -3.99
N LEU A 125 10.30 -8.30 -4.99
CA LEU A 125 10.17 -7.02 -5.69
C LEU A 125 8.98 -6.98 -6.64
N SER A 126 8.69 -8.13 -7.26
CA SER A 126 7.53 -8.34 -8.12
C SER A 126 6.25 -8.68 -7.36
N GLU A 127 6.37 -8.94 -6.05
CA GLU A 127 5.23 -9.27 -5.22
C GLU A 127 4.30 -8.06 -5.11
N ARG A 128 3.00 -8.35 -5.01
CA ARG A 128 1.93 -7.35 -5.04
C ARG A 128 1.35 -7.14 -3.65
N LEU A 129 1.08 -5.89 -3.32
CA LEU A 129 0.12 -5.58 -2.28
C LEU A 129 -1.29 -5.74 -2.85
N TYR A 130 -2.17 -6.33 -2.06
CA TYR A 130 -3.57 -6.53 -2.40
C TYR A 130 -4.43 -5.66 -1.50
N LEU A 131 -5.51 -5.12 -2.06
CA LEU A 131 -6.59 -4.53 -1.28
C LEU A 131 -7.66 -5.61 -1.09
N SER A 132 -7.93 -5.93 0.17
CA SER A 132 -8.99 -6.84 0.58
C SER A 132 -10.10 -6.06 1.25
N VAL A 133 -11.33 -6.30 0.82
CA VAL A 133 -12.55 -5.74 1.42
C VAL A 133 -13.32 -6.88 2.07
N MET A 134 -13.56 -6.78 3.38
CA MET A 134 -14.38 -7.72 4.13
C MET A 134 -15.69 -7.06 4.54
N MET A 135 -16.79 -7.63 4.07
CA MET A 135 -18.15 -7.17 4.32
C MET A 135 -18.88 -8.16 5.21
N ASP A 136 -19.63 -7.65 6.18
CA ASP A 136 -20.54 -8.43 7.00
C ASP A 136 -21.97 -8.09 6.57
N THR A 137 -22.61 -9.00 5.85
CA THR A 137 -23.91 -8.77 5.22
C THR A 137 -25.10 -9.06 6.15
N GLY A 138 -24.84 -9.52 7.38
CA GLY A 138 -25.84 -10.02 8.31
C GLY A 138 -26.24 -11.48 8.06
N ILE A 139 -26.17 -11.97 6.81
CA ILE A 139 -26.36 -13.39 6.46
C ILE A 139 -25.04 -14.15 6.29
N GLY A 140 -23.91 -13.44 6.22
CA GLY A 140 -22.59 -14.02 6.04
C GLY A 140 -21.52 -12.97 5.77
N LYS A 141 -20.25 -13.42 5.73
CA LYS A 141 -19.11 -12.56 5.43
C LYS A 141 -18.65 -12.75 3.98
N ILE A 142 -18.52 -11.66 3.24
CA ILE A 142 -18.00 -11.66 1.87
C ILE A 142 -16.63 -11.01 1.88
N LYS A 143 -15.63 -11.67 1.28
CA LYS A 143 -14.27 -11.13 1.11
C LYS A 143 -13.96 -10.99 -0.37
N ILE A 144 -13.60 -9.78 -0.78
CA ILE A 144 -13.14 -9.47 -2.14
C ILE A 144 -11.67 -9.06 -2.04
N THR A 145 -10.80 -9.68 -2.83
CA THR A 145 -9.36 -9.35 -2.86
C THR A 145 -8.96 -8.96 -4.27
N GLN A 146 -8.33 -7.80 -4.43
CA GLN A 146 -7.84 -7.32 -5.72
C GLN A 146 -6.38 -6.87 -5.61
N PRO A 147 -5.57 -7.02 -6.67
CA PRO A 147 -4.22 -6.46 -6.70
C PRO A 147 -4.30 -4.93 -6.65
N ALA A 148 -3.42 -4.31 -5.87
CA ALA A 148 -3.37 -2.85 -5.69
C ALA A 148 -2.11 -2.23 -6.33
N VAL A 149 -0.93 -2.55 -5.81
CA VAL A 149 0.34 -1.97 -6.27
C VAL A 149 1.50 -2.93 -6.04
N ASN A 150 2.47 -2.97 -6.96
CA ASN A 150 3.70 -3.73 -6.77
C ASN A 150 4.65 -2.96 -5.84
N VAL A 151 5.51 -3.66 -5.09
CA VAL A 151 6.46 -3.02 -4.17
C VAL A 151 7.40 -2.06 -4.88
N SER A 152 7.90 -2.42 -6.06
CA SER A 152 8.76 -1.53 -6.86
C SER A 152 8.11 -0.19 -7.18
N SER A 153 6.84 -0.19 -7.59
CA SER A 153 6.07 1.03 -7.89
C SER A 153 5.76 1.87 -6.65
N LEU A 154 5.70 1.25 -5.46
CA LEU A 154 5.53 1.98 -4.21
C LEU A 154 6.84 2.65 -3.80
N LEU A 155 7.96 1.93 -3.88
CA LEU A 155 9.27 2.43 -3.51
C LEU A 155 9.78 3.52 -4.46
N SER A 156 9.39 3.49 -5.75
CA SER A 156 9.71 4.57 -6.69
C SER A 156 9.00 5.89 -6.39
N GLN A 157 8.06 5.93 -5.43
CA GLN A 157 7.43 7.17 -4.96
C GLN A 157 8.23 7.85 -3.84
N THR A 158 9.37 7.28 -3.43
CA THR A 158 10.27 7.88 -2.44
C THR A 158 10.79 9.22 -2.99
N LYS A 159 10.44 10.31 -2.30
CA LYS A 159 10.83 11.66 -2.68
C LYS A 159 12.23 11.97 -2.15
N LEU A 160 13.21 11.75 -3.00
CA LEU A 160 14.56 12.28 -2.84
C LEU A 160 14.74 13.52 -3.71
N LEU A 161 15.65 14.41 -3.30
CA LEU A 161 16.07 15.58 -4.04
C LEU A 161 17.59 15.56 -4.15
N ILE A 162 18.12 16.02 -5.29
CA ILE A 162 19.55 16.28 -5.45
C ILE A 162 19.77 17.80 -5.51
N GLU A 163 20.77 18.27 -4.77
CA GLU A 163 21.15 19.67 -4.68
C GLU A 163 22.66 19.84 -4.86
N LYS A 164 23.09 21.01 -5.36
CA LYS A 164 24.51 21.40 -5.46
C LYS A 164 25.37 20.38 -6.20
N ILE A 165 24.94 20.00 -7.41
CA ILE A 165 25.72 19.11 -8.27
C ILE A 165 26.92 19.89 -8.81
N GLN A 166 28.12 19.40 -8.52
CA GLN A 166 29.37 20.02 -8.95
C GLN A 166 30.45 18.96 -9.15
N VAL A 167 31.47 19.32 -9.94
CA VAL A 167 32.67 18.50 -10.11
C VAL A 167 33.79 19.09 -9.27
N GLU A 168 34.37 18.28 -8.40
CA GLU A 168 35.49 18.65 -7.54
C GLU A 168 36.75 17.87 -7.91
N LYS A 169 37.90 18.54 -7.87
CA LYS A 169 39.21 17.92 -8.12
C LYS A 169 39.93 17.65 -6.82
N TYR A 170 40.28 16.39 -6.56
CA TYR A 170 41.04 16.00 -5.38
C TYR A 170 42.09 14.95 -5.73
N GLN A 171 43.37 15.22 -5.41
CA GLN A 171 44.50 14.31 -5.65
C GLN A 171 44.59 13.79 -7.10
N GLY A 172 44.31 14.65 -8.09
CA GLY A 172 44.37 14.30 -9.51
C GLY A 172 43.17 13.49 -10.03
N LYS A 173 42.12 13.34 -9.22
CA LYS A 173 40.86 12.69 -9.59
C LYS A 173 39.72 13.69 -9.67
N ASP A 174 38.79 13.44 -10.58
CA ASP A 174 37.55 14.21 -10.73
C ASP A 174 36.42 13.49 -9.98
N TYR A 175 35.73 14.22 -9.10
CA TYR A 175 34.61 13.69 -8.32
C TYR A 175 33.33 14.44 -8.64
N LEU A 176 32.26 13.72 -8.98
CA LEU A 176 30.91 14.27 -8.99
C LEU A 176 30.40 14.30 -7.55
N VAL A 177 30.20 15.51 -7.03
CA VAL A 177 29.73 15.75 -5.67
C VAL A 177 28.35 16.38 -5.71
N PHE A 178 27.43 15.83 -4.92
CA PHE A 178 26.09 16.41 -4.76
C PHE A 178 25.49 16.03 -3.40
N ASN A 179 24.54 16.83 -2.93
CA ASN A 179 23.80 16.54 -1.70
C ASN A 179 22.46 15.91 -2.03
N VAL A 180 22.10 14.89 -1.26
CA VAL A 180 20.80 14.24 -1.34
C VAL A 180 20.02 14.63 -0.10
N SER A 181 18.80 15.13 -0.31
CA SER A 181 17.87 15.51 0.74
C SER A 181 16.52 14.83 0.50
N SER A 182 15.64 14.85 1.50
CA SER A 182 14.25 14.47 1.33
C SER A 182 13.37 15.50 2.04
N PRO A 183 12.27 15.96 1.44
CA PRO A 183 11.37 16.90 2.12
C PRO A 183 10.54 16.22 3.22
N ARG A 184 10.37 14.90 3.17
CA ARG A 184 9.48 14.18 4.08
C ARG A 184 9.86 12.72 4.33
N ASP A 185 10.47 12.05 3.37
CA ASP A 185 10.76 10.61 3.43
C ASP A 185 12.06 10.31 4.18
N VAL A 186 12.20 9.06 4.63
CA VAL A 186 13.42 8.57 5.28
C VAL A 186 13.96 7.37 4.52
N VAL A 187 15.25 7.41 4.22
CA VAL A 187 15.98 6.29 3.63
C VAL A 187 17.23 6.06 4.46
N LYS A 188 17.30 4.91 5.14
CA LYS A 188 18.43 4.45 5.95
C LYS A 188 18.74 3.00 5.58
N ALA A 189 19.35 2.79 4.42
CA ALA A 189 19.70 1.48 3.89
C ALA A 189 20.81 1.62 2.85
N PRO A 190 21.55 0.55 2.53
CA PRO A 190 22.52 0.57 1.44
C PRO A 190 21.88 1.01 0.13
N VAL A 191 22.43 2.07 -0.48
CA VAL A 191 21.96 2.60 -1.76
C VAL A 191 23.05 2.41 -2.80
N LYS A 192 22.69 1.80 -3.92
CA LYS A 192 23.48 1.80 -5.14
C LYS A 192 23.07 3.01 -5.98
N ILE A 193 24.03 3.91 -6.22
CA ILE A 193 23.89 5.07 -7.09
C ILE A 193 24.53 4.74 -8.44
N ILE A 194 23.80 5.01 -9.52
CA ILE A 194 24.23 4.70 -10.89
C ILE A 194 24.17 5.97 -11.72
N LEU A 195 25.28 6.28 -12.41
CA LEU A 195 25.37 7.36 -13.40
C LEU A 195 25.14 6.76 -14.78
N MET A 196 24.29 7.40 -15.59
CA MET A 196 23.97 6.93 -16.93
C MET A 196 24.04 8.05 -17.96
N ASP A 197 24.32 7.68 -19.21
CA ASP A 197 24.29 8.56 -20.37
C ASP A 197 22.86 8.76 -20.93
N GLN A 198 22.74 9.48 -22.04
CA GLN A 198 21.46 9.77 -22.70
C GLN A 198 20.71 8.51 -23.17
N ASP A 199 21.43 7.45 -23.51
CA ASP A 199 20.88 6.18 -23.97
C ASP A 199 20.54 5.24 -22.80
N GLY A 200 20.80 5.67 -21.56
CA GLY A 200 20.61 4.86 -20.36
C GLY A 200 21.74 3.84 -20.13
N ARG A 201 22.88 3.97 -20.80
CA ARG A 201 24.05 3.12 -20.55
C ARG A 201 24.71 3.53 -19.26
N VAL A 202 25.10 2.54 -18.47
CA VAL A 202 25.79 2.75 -17.19
C VAL A 202 27.20 3.26 -17.46
N LEU A 203 27.50 4.45 -16.94
CA LEU A 203 28.83 5.06 -16.98
C LEU A 203 29.63 4.67 -15.72
N MET A 204 28.97 4.64 -14.57
CA MET A 204 29.57 4.34 -13.27
C MET A 204 28.50 3.91 -12.27
N ASP A 205 28.86 3.05 -11.33
CA ASP A 205 28.02 2.72 -10.18
C ASP A 205 28.83 2.62 -8.88
N LYS A 206 28.18 2.93 -7.75
CA LYS A 206 28.78 2.78 -6.42
C LYS A 206 27.72 2.49 -5.37
N VAL A 207 28.05 1.62 -4.42
CA VAL A 207 27.22 1.31 -3.25
C VAL A 207 27.67 2.16 -2.06
N TYR A 208 26.71 2.79 -1.39
CA TYR A 208 26.88 3.53 -0.14
C TYR A 208 26.17 2.77 0.98
N GLU A 209 26.96 2.05 1.79
CA GLU A 209 26.44 1.19 2.87
C GLU A 209 25.83 1.98 4.03
N ASP A 210 26.31 3.20 4.27
CA ASP A 210 25.90 4.08 5.38
C ASP A 210 24.91 5.17 4.96
N PHE A 211 24.29 5.03 3.78
CA PHE A 211 23.38 6.05 3.24
C PHE A 211 22.21 6.34 4.19
N TYR A 212 22.10 7.61 4.59
CA TYR A 212 21.04 8.07 5.48
C TYR A 212 20.54 9.47 5.14
N VAL A 213 19.29 9.54 4.67
CA VAL A 213 18.58 10.79 4.39
C VAL A 213 17.28 10.83 5.19
N SER A 214 16.96 11.99 5.74
CA SER A 214 15.69 12.27 6.44
C SER A 214 15.29 13.73 6.21
N PRO A 215 14.08 14.17 6.61
CA PRO A 215 13.64 15.56 6.45
C PRO A 215 14.61 16.62 6.98
N ASN A 216 15.37 16.24 8.01
CA ASN A 216 16.29 17.14 8.71
C ASN A 216 17.76 16.80 8.46
N ASN A 217 18.06 15.83 7.58
CA ASN A 217 19.42 15.38 7.32
C ASN A 217 19.70 15.28 5.81
N LYS A 218 20.85 15.81 5.39
CA LYS A 218 21.35 15.68 4.02
C LYS A 218 22.49 14.68 4.00
N TYR A 219 22.62 13.95 2.90
CA TYR A 219 23.73 13.03 2.66
C TYR A 219 24.55 13.52 1.47
N THR A 220 25.85 13.75 1.66
CA THR A 220 26.76 14.16 0.58
C THR A 220 27.27 12.92 -0.14
N VAL A 221 27.02 12.86 -1.44
CA VAL A 221 27.54 11.82 -2.33
C VAL A 221 28.78 12.34 -3.03
N SER A 222 29.81 11.50 -3.10
CA SER A 222 31.03 11.75 -3.88
C SER A 222 31.40 10.50 -4.69
N LEU A 223 31.34 10.64 -6.01
CA LEU A 223 31.58 9.59 -7.01
C LEU A 223 32.82 9.94 -7.83
N ASP A 224 33.80 9.03 -7.88
CA ASP A 224 34.96 9.18 -8.75
C ASP A 224 34.50 9.00 -10.21
N ILE A 225 34.63 10.06 -10.99
CA ILE A 225 34.27 10.11 -12.42
C ILE A 225 35.51 10.32 -13.29
N THR A 226 36.71 9.99 -12.78
CA THR A 226 37.95 10.12 -13.54
C THR A 226 37.86 9.33 -14.84
N GLY A 227 38.04 10.01 -15.97
CA GLY A 227 37.91 9.42 -17.31
C GLY A 227 36.49 9.40 -17.88
N ILE A 228 35.49 9.90 -17.15
CA ILE A 228 34.12 10.11 -17.62
C ILE A 228 33.94 11.62 -17.85
N ASP A 229 33.49 12.01 -19.04
CA ASP A 229 33.10 13.39 -19.30
C ASP A 229 31.85 13.74 -18.46
N PRO A 230 31.91 14.71 -17.53
CA PRO A 230 30.75 15.09 -16.74
C PRO A 230 29.55 15.52 -17.59
N GLY A 231 29.80 16.08 -18.79
CA GLY A 231 28.74 16.50 -19.72
C GLY A 231 27.98 15.35 -20.37
N SER A 232 28.51 14.12 -20.30
CA SER A 232 27.86 12.92 -20.82
C SER A 232 26.83 12.32 -19.85
N ILE A 233 26.87 12.70 -18.57
CA ILE A 233 25.98 12.16 -17.53
C ILE A 233 24.61 12.82 -17.63
N ARG A 234 23.58 12.02 -17.97
CA ARG A 234 22.19 12.49 -18.13
C ARG A 234 21.25 12.00 -17.05
N TYR A 235 21.56 10.87 -16.41
CA TYR A 235 20.71 10.34 -15.35
C TYR A 235 21.51 9.91 -14.13
N ILE A 236 20.91 10.12 -12.95
CA ILE A 236 21.37 9.55 -11.68
C ILE A 236 20.25 8.70 -11.13
N GLU A 237 20.48 7.39 -11.05
CA GLU A 237 19.54 6.44 -10.44
C GLU A 237 19.97 6.10 -9.01
N PHE A 238 18.98 6.03 -8.11
CA PHE A 238 19.14 5.54 -6.76
C PHE A 238 18.38 4.23 -6.67
N SER A 239 19.07 3.19 -6.26
CA SER A 239 18.46 1.89 -6.04
C SER A 239 18.79 1.33 -4.66
N VAL A 240 17.80 0.73 -4.03
CA VAL A 240 17.92 0.02 -2.76
C VAL A 240 17.66 -1.45 -3.06
N TYR A 241 18.64 -2.31 -2.80
CA TYR A 241 18.55 -3.75 -3.10
C TYR A 241 18.13 -4.08 -4.55
N GLY A 242 18.61 -3.30 -5.53
CA GLY A 242 18.27 -3.47 -6.95
C GLY A 242 16.91 -2.88 -7.37
N ILE A 243 16.19 -2.24 -6.45
CA ILE A 243 14.94 -1.54 -6.73
C ILE A 243 15.23 -0.06 -6.89
N ARG A 244 14.88 0.50 -8.04
CA ARG A 244 14.92 1.95 -8.24
C ARG A 244 13.95 2.68 -7.30
N ILE A 245 14.49 3.51 -6.42
CA ILE A 245 13.73 4.37 -5.51
C ILE A 245 13.62 5.81 -6.03
N ALA A 246 14.57 6.25 -6.85
CA ALA A 246 14.53 7.56 -7.50
C ALA A 246 15.34 7.56 -8.81
N LEU A 247 14.94 8.40 -9.76
CA LEU A 247 15.67 8.67 -11.00
C LEU A 247 15.67 10.18 -11.22
N PHE A 248 16.85 10.76 -11.32
CA PHE A 248 17.04 12.17 -11.60
C PHE A 248 17.55 12.33 -13.01
N THR A 249 16.99 13.30 -13.74
CA THR A 249 17.50 13.72 -15.04
C THR A 249 18.35 14.96 -14.84
N LEU A 250 19.60 14.92 -15.31
CA LEU A 250 20.53 16.05 -15.34
C LEU A 250 20.47 16.67 -16.74
N GLY A 251 20.08 17.94 -16.81
CA GLY A 251 20.25 18.80 -17.99
C GLY A 251 19.72 18.26 -19.32
N GLY A 252 18.56 18.79 -19.72
CA GLY A 252 18.43 19.40 -21.05
C GLY A 252 19.03 20.80 -21.04
#